data_AF-A0A191MX83-F1
#
_entry.id   AF-A0A191MX83-F1
#
_cell.length_a   1.000
_cell.length_b   1.000
_cell.length_c   1.000
_cell.angle_alpha   90.00
_cell.angle_beta   90.00
_cell.angle_gamma   90.00
#
_symmetry.space_group_name_H-M   'P 1'
#
loop_
_entity.id
_entity.type
_entity.pdbx_description
1 polymer ?
#
loop_
_entity_poly.entity_id
_entity_poly.type
_entity_poly.pdbx_seq_one_letter_code
_entity_poly.pdbx_strand_id
1 'polypeptide(L)'
;MGGVYFIHNIVKGKEYVCSGFNSSKILSTYYFSSCLADGRFISNSILKYGHENFSAQPVILVVLGDSQTDACTKTVIIDKEEEYICLYKPILNLNPALGSSVGFKHSE
;
A
#
# COMPACT_ATOMS: atom_id res chain seq x y z
N MET A 1 -9.17 -12.52 1.88
CA MET A 1 -8.08 -12.25 2.86
C MET A 1 -7.47 -10.89 2.63
N GLY A 2 -7.54 -10.06 3.67
CA GLY A 2 -6.99 -8.72 3.71
C GLY A 2 -5.66 -8.68 4.44
N GLY A 3 -4.95 -7.56 4.36
CA GLY A 3 -3.67 -7.41 5.02
C GLY A 3 -3.01 -6.06 4.79
N VAL A 4 -1.83 -5.92 5.40
CA VAL A 4 -0.90 -4.83 5.16
C VAL A 4 0.28 -5.36 4.35
N TYR A 5 0.68 -4.60 3.35
CA TYR A 5 1.64 -4.97 2.33
C TYR A 5 2.75 -3.92 2.26
N PHE A 6 3.95 -4.39 1.94
CA PHE A 6 5.13 -3.57 1.76
C PHE A 6 5.71 -3.75 0.35
N ILE A 7 5.95 -2.65 -0.34
CA ILE A 7 6.48 -2.61 -1.70
C ILE A 7 7.82 -1.87 -1.67
N HIS A 8 8.87 -2.51 -2.18
CA HIS A 8 10.22 -1.95 -2.22
C HIS A 8 10.70 -1.74 -3.65
N ASN A 9 11.15 -0.53 -3.96
CA ASN A 9 11.86 -0.18 -5.19
C ASN A 9 13.34 -0.51 -5.01
N ILE A 10 13.81 -1.51 -5.75
CA ILE A 10 15.16 -2.08 -5.63
C ILE A 10 16.23 -1.12 -6.21
N VAL A 11 15.86 -0.24 -7.15
CA VAL A 11 16.80 0.68 -7.83
C VAL A 11 17.17 1.86 -6.93
N LYS A 12 16.21 2.39 -6.18
CA LYS A 12 16.41 3.58 -5.33
C LYS A 12 16.30 3.30 -3.84
N GLY A 13 16.00 2.07 -3.43
CA GLY A 13 15.74 1.71 -2.04
C GLY A 13 14.51 2.40 -1.46
N LYS A 14 13.55 2.81 -2.31
CA LYS A 14 12.36 3.56 -1.86
C LYS A 14 11.23 2.60 -1.54
N GLU A 15 10.49 2.90 -0.50
CA GLU A 15 9.53 1.98 0.09
C GLU A 15 8.12 2.57 0.08
N TYR A 16 7.14 1.68 0.09
CA TYR A 16 5.72 1.99 0.17
C TYR A 16 5.01 0.95 1.03
N VAL A 17 4.14 1.40 1.92
CA VAL A 17 3.24 0.57 2.74
C VAL A 17 1.82 0.83 2.27
N CYS A 18 1.01 -0.22 2.15
CA CYS A 18 -0.43 -0.07 1.90
C CYS A 18 -1.22 -1.20 2.55
N SER A 19 -2.52 -1.00 2.71
CA SER A 19 -3.43 -2.05 3.16
C SER A 19 -4.55 -2.33 2.17
N GLY A 20 -5.18 -3.49 2.32
CA GLY A 20 -6.39 -3.82 1.56
C GLY A 20 -7.06 -5.10 2.00
N PHE A 21 -8.38 -5.19 1.77
CA PHE A 21 -9.21 -6.35 2.15
C PHE A 21 -9.13 -7.53 1.17
N ASN A 22 -8.57 -7.29 -0.01
CA ASN A 22 -8.43 -8.29 -1.06
C ASN A 22 -7.02 -8.21 -1.63
N SER A 23 -6.19 -9.20 -1.26
CA SER A 23 -4.81 -9.34 -1.73
C SER A 23 -4.71 -9.31 -3.26
N SER A 24 -5.57 -10.05 -3.96
CA SER A 24 -5.58 -10.09 -5.42
C SER A 24 -5.86 -8.73 -6.06
N LYS A 25 -6.72 -7.92 -5.43
CA LYS A 25 -7.03 -6.56 -5.89
C LYS A 25 -5.88 -5.58 -5.65
N ILE A 26 -5.18 -5.71 -4.52
CA ILE A 26 -4.00 -4.89 -4.24
C ILE A 26 -2.89 -5.23 -5.25
N LEU A 27 -2.61 -6.52 -5.44
CA LEU A 27 -1.64 -7.00 -6.42
C LEU A 27 -1.95 -6.46 -7.83
N SER A 28 -3.18 -6.59 -8.29
CA SER A 28 -3.57 -6.13 -9.62
C SER A 28 -3.44 -4.61 -9.78
N THR A 29 -3.76 -3.85 -8.73
CA THR A 29 -3.67 -2.38 -8.74
C THR A 29 -2.25 -1.89 -9.04
N TYR A 30 -1.23 -2.57 -8.51
CA TYR A 30 0.17 -2.16 -8.69
C TYR A 30 0.90 -2.94 -9.80
N TYR A 31 0.27 -3.98 -10.35
CA TYR A 31 0.82 -4.77 -11.45
C TYR A 31 0.35 -4.27 -12.83
N PHE A 32 -0.90 -3.83 -12.97
CA PHE A 32 -1.42 -3.37 -14.26
C PHE A 32 -1.17 -1.88 -14.46
N SER A 33 -0.42 -1.52 -15.51
CA SER A 33 -0.09 -0.11 -15.81
C SER A 33 -1.32 0.77 -16.05
N SER A 34 -2.46 0.20 -16.48
CA SER A 34 -3.74 0.92 -16.60
C SER A 34 -4.27 1.42 -15.26
N CYS A 35 -3.93 0.77 -14.15
CA CYS A 35 -4.31 1.18 -12.80
C CYS A 35 -3.34 2.20 -12.18
N LEU A 36 -2.22 2.49 -12.84
CA LEU A 36 -1.17 3.39 -12.34
C LEU A 36 -1.31 4.84 -12.85
N ALA A 37 -2.26 5.11 -13.75
CA ALA A 37 -2.52 6.45 -14.28
C ALA A 37 -3.32 7.33 -13.29
N ASP A 38 -2.91 7.37 -12.02
CA ASP A 38 -3.62 8.02 -10.91
C ASP A 38 -2.81 9.12 -10.20
N GLY A 39 -1.57 9.37 -10.64
CA GLY A 39 -0.71 10.43 -10.12
C GLY A 39 -0.07 10.18 -8.75
N ARG A 40 -0.30 9.02 -8.11
CA ARG A 40 0.35 8.69 -6.83
C ARG A 40 1.86 8.53 -7.01
N PHE A 41 2.66 8.88 -5.99
CA PHE A 41 4.12 8.72 -6.04
C PHE A 41 4.56 7.30 -6.32
N ILE A 42 3.91 6.30 -5.70
CA ILE A 42 4.17 4.89 -5.98
C ILE A 42 3.88 4.55 -7.45
N SER A 43 2.74 4.99 -7.99
CA SER A 43 2.37 4.72 -9.38
C SER A 43 3.33 5.35 -10.37
N ASN A 44 3.67 6.63 -10.17
CA ASN A 44 4.67 7.34 -10.97
C ASN A 44 6.04 6.68 -10.86
N SER A 45 6.41 6.18 -9.68
CA SER A 45 7.67 5.48 -9.48
C SER A 45 7.67 4.14 -10.22
N ILE A 46 6.58 3.37 -10.21
CA ILE A 46 6.46 2.11 -10.96
C ILE A 46 6.53 2.38 -12.47
N LEU A 47 5.78 3.37 -12.97
CA LEU A 47 5.81 3.73 -14.39
C LEU A 47 7.19 4.22 -14.86
N LYS A 48 7.93 4.92 -13.99
CA LYS A 48 9.26 5.43 -14.31
C LYS A 48 10.35 4.37 -14.32
N TYR A 49 10.30 3.44 -13.37
CA TYR A 49 11.38 2.46 -13.17
C TYR A 49 11.04 1.07 -13.69
N GLY A 50 9.80 0.78 -14.10
CA GLY A 50 9.38 -0.55 -14.53
C GLY A 50 9.07 -1.48 -13.36
N HIS A 51 8.15 -2.43 -13.58
CA HIS A 51 7.68 -3.36 -12.54
C HIS A 51 8.78 -4.32 -12.06
N GLU A 52 9.72 -4.68 -12.94
CA GLU A 52 10.86 -5.55 -12.66
C GLU A 52 11.82 -4.97 -11.62
N ASN A 53 11.76 -3.66 -11.40
CA ASN A 53 12.58 -2.93 -10.44
C ASN A 53 11.89 -2.72 -9.08
N PHE A 54 10.73 -3.34 -8.90
CA PHE A 54 10.02 -3.42 -7.63
C PHE A 54 9.94 -4.88 -7.18
N SER A 55 9.71 -5.08 -5.88
CA SER A 55 9.35 -6.40 -5.36
C SER A 55 8.18 -6.96 -6.18
N ALA A 56 8.44 -8.03 -6.96
CA ALA A 56 7.44 -8.64 -7.85
C ALA A 56 6.17 -9.09 -7.12
N GLN A 57 6.27 -9.28 -5.80
CA GLN A 57 5.14 -9.43 -4.89
C GLN A 57 5.33 -8.50 -3.69
N PRO A 58 4.30 -7.75 -3.28
CA PRO A 58 4.27 -7.04 -2.01
C PRO A 58 4.50 -8.02 -0.86
N VAL A 59 5.41 -7.69 0.05
CA VAL A 59 5.66 -8.49 1.24
C VAL A 59 4.48 -8.32 2.18
N ILE A 60 3.85 -9.41 2.57
CA ILE A 60 2.73 -9.38 3.51
C ILE A 60 3.30 -9.17 4.91
N LEU A 61 3.02 -8.02 5.50
CA LEU A 61 3.40 -7.71 6.88
C LEU A 61 2.40 -8.32 7.87
N VAL A 62 1.11 -8.28 7.54
CA VAL A 62 0.03 -8.83 8.37
C VAL A 62 -1.07 -9.37 7.46
N VAL A 63 -1.56 -10.58 7.75
CA VAL A 63 -2.82 -11.11 7.19
C VAL A 63 -3.91 -10.94 8.22
N LEU A 64 -4.99 -10.25 7.85
CA LEU A 64 -6.22 -10.18 8.63
C LEU A 64 -7.26 -11.05 7.92
N GLY A 65 -7.94 -11.89 8.70
CA GLY A 65 -8.84 -12.94 8.21
C GLY A 65 -9.98 -12.42 7.33
N ASP A 66 -10.83 -13.32 6.84
CA ASP A 66 -11.78 -13.03 5.76
C ASP A 66 -12.98 -12.13 6.13
N SER A 67 -12.93 -11.44 7.27
CA SER A 67 -14.01 -10.59 7.76
C SER A 67 -14.01 -9.24 7.06
N GLN A 68 -14.42 -9.20 5.80
CA GLN A 68 -14.71 -7.97 5.06
C GLN A 68 -15.85 -7.15 5.69
N THR A 69 -16.66 -7.78 6.55
CA THR A 69 -17.90 -7.27 7.11
C THR A 69 -17.78 -6.69 8.52
N ASP A 70 -16.69 -6.95 9.24
CA ASP A 70 -16.53 -6.41 10.59
C ASP A 70 -15.83 -5.05 10.57
N ALA A 71 -16.54 -4.01 11.02
CA ALA A 71 -15.99 -2.66 11.19
C ALA A 71 -14.73 -2.67 12.07
N CYS A 72 -14.67 -3.58 13.06
CA CYS A 72 -13.49 -3.79 13.90
C CYS A 72 -12.28 -4.21 13.06
N THR A 73 -12.47 -5.09 12.07
CA THR A 73 -11.39 -5.55 11.18
C THR A 73 -10.87 -4.42 10.28
N LYS A 74 -11.75 -3.50 9.85
CA LYS A 74 -11.33 -2.33 9.06
C LYS A 74 -10.44 -1.38 9.86
N THR A 75 -10.83 -1.07 11.09
CA THR A 75 -10.05 -0.21 11.98
C THR A 75 -8.69 -0.83 12.28
N VAL A 76 -8.64 -2.13 12.58
CA VAL A 76 -7.38 -2.84 12.84
C VAL A 76 -6.46 -2.82 11.61
N ILE A 77 -6.98 -2.99 10.39
CA ILE A 77 -6.17 -2.90 9.17
C ILE A 77 -5.54 -1.51 9.01
N ILE A 78 -6.34 -0.45 9.21
CA ILE A 78 -5.87 0.93 9.09
C ILE A 78 -4.84 1.25 10.17
N ASP A 79 -5.10 0.88 11.43
CA ASP A 79 -4.20 1.13 12.54
C ASP A 79 -2.85 0.42 12.32
N LYS A 80 -2.88 -0.81 11.77
CA LYS A 80 -1.66 -1.54 11.41
C LYS A 80 -0.92 -0.91 10.24
N GLU A 81 -1.63 -0.42 9.22
CA GLU A 81 -1.00 0.32 8.13
C GLU A 81 -0.25 1.54 8.67
N GLU A 82 -0.89 2.34 9.51
CA GLU A 82 -0.29 3.53 10.11
C GLU A 82 0.90 3.18 11.00
N GLU A 83 0.80 2.14 11.83
CA GLU A 83 1.91 1.64 12.65
C GLU A 83 3.17 1.36 11.80
N TYR A 84 2.99 0.68 10.66
CA TYR A 84 4.11 0.40 9.76
C TYR A 84 4.59 1.62 8.98
N ILE A 85 3.71 2.55 8.62
CA ILE A 85 4.14 3.82 8.01
C ILE A 85 4.99 4.62 9.01
N CYS A 86 4.58 4.72 10.28
CA CYS A 86 5.35 5.37 11.33
C CYS A 86 6.70 4.69 11.57
N LEU A 87 6.73 3.35 11.54
CA LEU A 87 7.93 2.55 11.78
C LEU A 87 8.95 2.70 10.65
N TYR A 88 8.53 2.52 9.40
CA TYR A 88 9.44 2.48 8.24
C TYR A 88 9.64 3.84 7.56
N LYS A 89 8.74 4.81 7.80
CA LYS A 89 8.73 6.14 7.16
C LYS A 89 8.92 6.08 5.63
N PRO A 90 8.11 5.27 4.93
CA PRO A 90 8.26 5.04 3.50
C PRO A 90 8.09 6.33 2.68
N ILE A 91 9.13 6.67 1.91
CA ILE A 91 9.16 7.91 1.10
C ILE A 91 8.05 7.94 0.04
N LEU A 92 7.58 6.79 -0.44
CA LEU A 92 6.54 6.73 -1.47
C LEU A 92 5.11 6.86 -0.87
N ASN A 93 4.96 6.83 0.46
CA ASN A 93 3.69 7.14 1.14
C ASN A 93 3.48 8.64 1.35
N LEU A 94 4.52 9.46 1.17
CA LEU A 94 4.42 10.92 1.22
C LEU A 94 3.49 11.37 0.09
N ASN A 95 2.24 11.69 0.40
CA ASN A 95 1.30 12.22 -0.58
C ASN A 95 1.21 13.76 -0.39
N PRO A 96 1.20 14.59 -1.46
CA PRO A 96 0.90 16.02 -1.32
C PRO A 96 -0.60 16.25 -1.02
N ALA A 97 -1.44 15.24 -1.25
CA ALA A 97 -2.87 15.28 -0.99
C ALA A 97 -3.43 13.87 -0.70
N LEU A 98 -3.49 13.54 0.59
CA LEU A 98 -4.55 12.78 1.24
C LEU A 98 -5.21 11.63 0.42
N GLY A 99 -4.65 10.41 0.46
CA GLY A 99 -5.21 9.30 -0.33
C GLY A 99 -4.90 7.91 0.21
N SER A 100 -5.43 7.57 1.40
CA SER A 100 -5.63 6.17 1.79
C SER A 100 -6.89 5.64 1.09
N SER A 101 -6.84 4.39 0.63
CA SER A 101 -7.95 3.68 -0.04
C SER A 101 -9.00 3.10 0.93
N VAL A 102 -8.78 3.19 2.25
CA VAL A 102 -9.66 2.54 3.26
C VAL A 102 -10.32 3.53 4.23
N GLY A 103 -9.69 4.66 4.55
CA GLY A 103 -10.30 5.65 5.41
C GLY A 103 -9.29 6.45 6.21
N PHE A 104 -9.67 7.69 6.50
CA PHE A 104 -8.83 8.72 7.08
C PHE A 104 -8.96 8.79 8.61
N LYS A 105 -7.83 8.75 9.31
CA LYS A 105 -7.60 9.59 10.50
C LYS A 105 -6.23 10.24 10.33
N HIS A 106 -6.22 11.51 9.95
CA HIS A 106 -5.07 12.37 10.19
C HIS A 106 -5.42 13.17 11.43
N SER A 107 -4.80 12.81 12.55
CA SER A 107 -4.74 13.73 13.69
C SER A 107 -3.46 14.54 13.53
N GLU A 108 -3.62 15.87 13.62
CA GLU A 108 -2.53 16.84 13.77
C GLU A 108 -1.60 16.50 14.94
#